data_AF-A0A6S7J8U2-F1
#
_entry.id   AF-A0A6S7J8U2-F1
#
_cell.length_a   1.000
_cell.length_b   1.000
_cell.length_c   1.000
_cell.angle_alpha   90.00
_cell.angle_beta   90.00
_cell.angle_gamma   90.00
#
_symmetry.space_group_name_H-M   'P 1'
#
loop_
_entity.id
_entity.type
_entity.pdbx_description
1 polymer ?
#
loop_
_entity_poly.entity_id
_entity_poly.type
_entity_poly.pdbx_seq_one_letter_code
_entity_poly.pdbx_strand_id
1 'polypeptide(L)'
;METIPRNVQLYIDHIDKLNFMTPLQLGERFLNLNTICKSIGVTILIIFRFLRRQMVSPKKLGAWGGGGVTTEREESAISTIIVRGSTDSIMDDIERAIDDGVNTYKQLTKDGRCLPGAGATEIELAMQLATYAETFSGLEQYAIKKFAEALEVFPKVLAETSGVKGNEVISQLYASHNDGKKNSGFDIEAGNASLKDVAEAGIYDPLAVKQNAIKMASNAAVTILRVDQIIMAKPAGGPKPRAGGNRDDD
;
A
#
# COMPACT_ATOMS: atom_id res chain seq x y z
N MET A 1 24.37 -8.16 21.53
CA MET A 1 24.07 -9.42 22.22
C MET A 1 23.72 -9.07 23.66
N GLU A 2 22.44 -8.87 23.95
CA GLU A 2 22.01 -8.75 25.35
C GLU A 2 22.25 -10.09 26.04
N THR A 3 22.96 -10.06 27.16
CA THR A 3 23.15 -11.21 28.03
C THR A 3 21.81 -11.63 28.61
N ILE A 4 21.29 -12.77 28.15
CA ILE A 4 20.07 -13.38 28.68
C ILE A 4 20.26 -13.59 30.19
N PRO A 5 19.31 -13.14 31.04
CA PRO A 5 19.46 -13.25 32.49
C PRO A 5 19.47 -14.72 32.92
N ARG A 6 20.32 -15.03 33.92
CA ARG A 6 20.68 -16.42 34.33
C ARG A 6 19.49 -17.30 34.71
N ASN A 7 18.42 -16.68 35.21
CA ASN A 7 17.16 -17.33 35.53
C ASN A 7 16.44 -17.84 34.27
N VAL A 8 16.47 -17.10 33.16
CA VAL A 8 15.86 -17.50 31.88
C VAL A 8 16.68 -18.61 31.24
N GLN A 9 18.01 -18.58 31.36
CA GLN A 9 18.89 -19.64 30.83
C GLN A 9 18.58 -21.02 31.45
N LEU A 10 18.38 -21.08 32.77
CA LEU A 10 17.99 -22.32 33.46
C LEU A 10 16.67 -22.92 32.95
N TYR A 11 15.73 -22.09 32.50
CA TYR A 11 14.48 -22.57 31.91
C TYR A 11 14.71 -23.12 30.50
N ILE A 12 15.51 -22.44 29.69
CA ILE A 12 15.87 -22.89 28.33
C ILE A 12 16.55 -24.27 28.41
N ASP A 13 17.55 -24.42 29.30
CA ASP A 13 18.28 -25.67 29.48
C ASP A 13 17.36 -26.84 29.91
N HIS A 14 16.29 -26.58 30.66
CA HIS A 14 15.30 -27.59 31.02
C HIS A 14 14.36 -27.94 29.85
N ILE A 15 14.01 -26.96 29.02
CA ILE A 15 13.13 -27.15 27.87
C ILE A 15 13.87 -27.88 26.73
N ASP A 16 15.16 -27.60 26.53
CA ASP A 16 16.02 -28.28 25.57
C ASP A 16 16.19 -29.77 25.92
N LYS A 17 16.29 -30.11 27.21
CA LYS A 17 16.27 -31.52 27.68
C LYS A 17 14.97 -32.24 27.35
N LEU A 18 13.87 -31.51 27.18
CA LEU A 18 12.57 -32.04 26.78
C LEU A 18 12.38 -32.03 25.25
N ASN A 19 13.42 -31.69 24.49
CA ASN A 19 13.44 -31.64 23.03
C ASN A 19 12.40 -30.65 22.44
N PHE A 20 12.06 -29.61 23.19
CA PHE A 20 11.22 -28.49 22.72
C PHE A 20 12.12 -27.33 22.31
N MET A 21 11.81 -26.69 21.18
CA MET A 21 12.54 -25.50 20.73
C MET A 21 11.94 -24.23 21.34
N THR A 22 12.78 -23.40 21.97
CA THR A 22 12.36 -22.08 22.50
C THR A 22 12.75 -20.94 21.55
N PRO A 23 11.79 -20.20 20.95
CA PRO A 23 12.11 -18.97 20.23
C PRO A 23 12.47 -17.87 21.23
N LEU A 24 13.73 -17.42 21.19
CA LEU A 24 14.30 -16.45 22.13
C LEU A 24 14.01 -14.99 21.78
N GLN A 25 13.76 -14.68 20.51
CA GLN A 25 13.51 -13.32 20.05
C GLN A 25 12.44 -13.34 18.96
N LEU A 26 11.24 -12.84 19.30
CA LEU A 26 10.18 -12.56 18.33
C LEU A 26 10.34 -11.10 17.91
N GLY A 27 10.67 -10.86 16.64
CA GLY A 27 10.80 -9.50 16.11
C GLY A 27 9.45 -8.78 16.14
N GLU A 28 9.38 -7.64 16.82
CA GLU A 28 8.13 -6.91 17.10
C GLU A 28 7.42 -6.36 15.84
N ARG A 29 8.14 -6.23 14.71
CA ARG A 29 7.61 -5.51 13.55
C ARG A 29 6.65 -6.33 12.66
N PHE A 30 6.83 -7.64 12.55
CA PHE A 30 6.11 -8.45 11.55
C PHE A 30 5.57 -9.79 12.06
N LEU A 31 6.27 -10.44 13.00
CA LEU A 31 5.89 -11.74 13.54
C LEU A 31 5.22 -11.57 14.92
N ASN A 32 4.00 -11.03 14.90
CA ASN A 32 3.18 -11.02 16.10
C ASN A 32 2.80 -12.45 16.50
N LEU A 33 2.77 -12.72 17.81
CA LEU A 33 2.36 -14.02 18.36
C LEU A 33 0.99 -14.47 17.79
N ASN A 34 0.09 -13.52 17.55
CA ASN A 34 -1.20 -13.76 16.88
C ASN A 34 -1.08 -14.32 15.46
N THR A 35 -0.11 -13.86 14.67
CA THR A 35 0.11 -14.32 13.29
C THR A 35 0.61 -15.76 13.30
N ILE A 36 1.55 -16.10 14.20
CA ILE A 36 2.07 -17.46 14.36
C ILE A 36 0.99 -18.40 14.89
N CYS A 37 0.21 -17.96 15.88
CA CYS A 37 -0.91 -18.73 16.41
C CYS A 37 -1.97 -19.01 15.36
N LYS A 38 -2.29 -18.03 14.49
CA LYS A 38 -3.21 -18.22 13.36
C LYS A 38 -2.66 -19.15 12.28
N SER A 39 -1.35 -19.16 12.02
CA SER A 39 -0.76 -20.02 10.99
C SER A 39 -0.71 -21.50 11.43
N ILE A 40 -0.42 -21.73 12.71
CA ILE A 40 -0.35 -23.08 13.30
C ILE A 40 -1.76 -23.56 13.73
N GLY A 41 -2.70 -22.64 13.98
CA GLY A 41 -4.03 -22.96 14.50
C GLY A 41 -4.03 -23.24 16.01
N VAL A 42 -3.16 -22.54 16.75
CA VAL A 42 -2.93 -22.72 18.19
C VAL A 42 -3.44 -21.48 18.94
N THR A 43 -3.93 -21.66 20.16
CA THR A 43 -4.37 -20.56 21.03
C THR A 43 -3.22 -20.14 21.95
N ILE A 44 -3.06 -18.83 22.17
CA ILE A 44 -2.05 -18.30 23.10
C ILE A 44 -2.45 -18.68 24.53
N LEU A 45 -1.52 -19.31 25.26
CA LEU A 45 -1.66 -19.59 26.68
C LEU A 45 -0.82 -18.60 27.50
N ILE A 46 -1.48 -17.89 28.41
CA ILE A 46 -0.83 -16.95 29.34
C ILE A 46 -0.19 -17.71 30.52
N ILE A 47 -0.71 -18.91 30.85
CA ILE A 47 -0.28 -19.72 31.99
C ILE A 47 -0.04 -21.17 31.54
N PHE A 48 1.13 -21.71 31.90
CA PHE A 48 1.62 -23.04 31.46
C PHE A 48 0.79 -24.25 31.96
N ARG A 49 -0.16 -24.06 32.88
CA ARG A 49 -0.84 -25.14 33.63
C ARG A 49 -1.76 -26.04 32.78
N PHE A 50 -2.12 -25.65 31.55
CA PHE A 50 -3.10 -26.36 30.70
C PHE A 50 -2.54 -26.80 29.33
N LEU A 51 -1.42 -27.55 29.33
CA LEU A 51 -0.66 -27.85 28.12
C LEU A 51 -1.28 -28.92 27.18
N ARG A 52 -1.87 -29.98 27.76
CA ARG A 52 -2.00 -31.28 27.06
C ARG A 52 -3.01 -31.32 25.90
N ARG A 53 -3.93 -30.35 25.79
CA ARG A 53 -5.05 -30.40 24.83
C ARG A 53 -4.93 -29.37 23.69
N GLN A 54 -3.96 -28.46 23.76
CA GLN A 54 -3.82 -27.34 22.81
C GLN A 54 -2.50 -27.35 22.02
N MET A 55 -1.65 -28.34 22.21
CA MET A 55 -0.39 -28.47 21.49
C MET A 55 -0.60 -29.06 20.09
N VAL A 56 -0.05 -28.40 19.08
CA VAL A 56 -0.01 -28.86 17.69
C VAL A 56 1.45 -28.92 17.26
N SER A 57 1.88 -30.06 16.71
CA SER A 57 3.23 -30.22 16.16
C SER A 57 3.26 -29.71 14.72
N PRO A 58 4.16 -28.78 14.35
CA PRO A 58 4.35 -28.40 12.95
C PRO A 58 4.91 -29.59 12.15
N LYS A 59 4.48 -29.72 10.88
CA LYS A 59 4.90 -30.83 9.99
C LYS A 59 6.40 -30.79 9.67
N LYS A 60 6.97 -29.58 9.49
CA LYS A 60 8.40 -29.36 9.29
C LYS A 60 8.84 -28.06 9.96
N LEU A 61 10.00 -28.13 10.60
CA LEU A 61 10.68 -27.00 11.24
C LEU A 61 12.07 -26.88 10.61
N GLY A 62 12.32 -25.78 9.91
CA GLY A 62 13.59 -25.49 9.26
C GLY A 62 14.29 -24.31 9.91
N ALA A 63 15.62 -24.26 9.79
CA ALA A 63 16.40 -23.07 10.10
C ALA A 63 17.02 -22.55 8.80
N TRP A 64 17.02 -21.24 8.62
CA TRP A 64 17.70 -20.61 7.48
C TRP A 64 18.80 -19.66 7.93
N GLY A 65 19.77 -19.43 7.03
CA GLY A 65 20.97 -18.65 7.32
C GLY A 65 20.64 -17.30 7.94
N GLY A 66 21.20 -17.02 9.13
CA GLY A 66 20.90 -15.84 9.94
C GLY A 66 20.07 -16.09 11.21
N GLY A 67 19.71 -17.34 11.51
CA GLY A 67 19.06 -17.72 12.78
C GLY A 67 17.52 -17.65 12.77
N GLY A 68 16.92 -17.54 11.58
CA GLY A 68 15.45 -17.57 11.43
C GLY A 68 14.90 -19.00 11.42
N VAL A 69 13.71 -19.17 12.00
CA VAL A 69 12.96 -20.43 12.02
C VAL A 69 11.85 -20.37 10.96
N THR A 70 11.73 -21.41 10.14
CA THR A 70 10.63 -21.59 9.19
C THR A 70 9.73 -22.75 9.63
N THR A 71 8.42 -22.54 9.49
CA THR A 71 7.42 -23.60 9.65
C THR A 71 6.75 -23.81 8.30
N GLU A 72 6.84 -25.03 7.76
CA GLU A 72 6.22 -25.37 6.48
C GLU A 72 4.95 -26.21 6.72
N ARG A 73 3.88 -25.85 6.02
CA ARG A 73 2.60 -26.54 6.04
C ARG A 73 1.99 -26.51 4.64
N GLU A 74 1.38 -27.62 4.22
CA GLU A 74 0.76 -27.75 2.89
C GLU A 74 -0.48 -26.87 2.72
N GLU A 75 -1.22 -26.64 3.81
CA GLU A 75 -2.36 -25.72 3.85
C GLU A 75 -2.21 -24.82 5.08
N SER A 76 -2.04 -23.52 4.85
CA SER A 76 -2.01 -22.50 5.87
C SER A 76 -2.78 -21.25 5.43
N ALA A 77 -3.50 -20.62 6.36
CA ALA A 77 -4.18 -19.35 6.12
C ALA A 77 -3.20 -18.16 6.04
N ILE A 78 -1.92 -18.40 6.34
CA ILE A 78 -0.86 -17.40 6.39
C ILE A 78 0.33 -17.96 5.65
N SER A 79 0.88 -17.15 4.75
CA SER A 79 2.08 -17.43 3.99
C SER A 79 3.05 -16.27 4.18
N THR A 80 4.34 -16.57 4.33
CA THR A 80 5.39 -15.56 4.47
C THR A 80 6.24 -15.55 3.20
N ILE A 81 6.41 -14.38 2.60
CA ILE A 81 7.32 -14.18 1.48
C ILE A 81 8.66 -13.72 2.05
N ILE A 82 9.73 -14.44 1.76
CA ILE A 82 11.07 -14.08 2.20
C ILE A 82 11.75 -13.28 1.09
N VAL A 83 11.94 -11.99 1.33
CA VAL A 83 12.66 -11.10 0.42
C VAL A 83 14.11 -10.98 0.87
N ARG A 84 15.04 -11.01 -0.09
CA ARG A 84 16.47 -10.79 0.16
C ARG A 84 16.95 -9.60 -0.65
N GLY A 85 17.63 -8.68 0.00
CA GLY A 85 18.12 -7.42 -0.58
C GLY A 85 19.47 -7.05 0.03
N SER A 86 20.21 -6.20 -0.67
CA SER A 86 21.55 -5.76 -0.26
C SER A 86 21.51 -4.60 0.74
N THR A 87 20.48 -3.75 0.69
CA THR A 87 20.28 -2.58 1.55
C THR A 87 18.84 -2.50 2.05
N ASP A 88 18.67 -1.96 3.25
CA ASP A 88 17.35 -1.83 3.89
C ASP A 88 16.41 -0.93 3.07
N SER A 89 16.92 0.13 2.43
CA SER A 89 16.09 1.03 1.61
C SER A 89 15.44 0.32 0.42
N ILE A 90 16.16 -0.58 -0.26
CA ILE A 90 15.60 -1.37 -1.36
C ILE A 90 14.60 -2.40 -0.81
N MET A 91 14.87 -2.94 0.38
CA MET A 91 13.95 -3.88 1.04
C MET A 91 12.61 -3.22 1.34
N ASP A 92 12.63 -2.01 1.90
CA ASP A 92 11.42 -1.25 2.23
C ASP A 92 10.57 -0.96 0.97
N ASP A 93 11.22 -0.64 -0.16
CA ASP A 93 10.51 -0.40 -1.43
C ASP A 93 9.92 -1.69 -2.01
N ILE A 94 10.64 -2.82 -1.93
CA ILE A 94 10.13 -4.13 -2.38
C ILE A 94 8.97 -4.58 -1.50
N GLU A 95 9.06 -4.39 -0.18
CA GLU A 95 7.98 -4.72 0.76
C GLU A 95 6.70 -3.97 0.39
N ARG A 96 6.79 -2.66 0.16
CA ARG A 96 5.66 -1.83 -0.29
C ARG A 96 5.07 -2.31 -1.61
N ALA A 97 5.93 -2.64 -2.58
CA ALA A 97 5.48 -3.15 -3.88
C ALA A 97 4.74 -4.49 -3.76
N ILE A 98 5.20 -5.38 -2.88
CA ILE A 98 4.53 -6.66 -2.60
C ILE A 98 3.17 -6.40 -1.93
N ASP A 99 3.13 -5.53 -0.92
CA ASP A 99 1.89 -5.18 -0.24
C ASP A 99 0.85 -4.57 -1.19
N ASP A 100 1.28 -3.70 -2.10
CA ASP A 100 0.43 -3.13 -3.15
C ASP A 100 -0.10 -4.22 -4.10
N GLY A 101 0.75 -5.16 -4.51
CA GLY A 101 0.35 -6.30 -5.34
C GLY A 101 -0.67 -7.22 -4.64
N VAL A 102 -0.45 -7.54 -3.36
CA VAL A 102 -1.38 -8.34 -2.55
C VAL A 102 -2.71 -7.62 -2.36
N ASN A 103 -2.67 -6.31 -2.09
CA ASN A 103 -3.88 -5.50 -1.97
C ASN A 103 -4.65 -5.41 -3.29
N THR A 104 -3.95 -5.26 -4.42
CA THR A 104 -4.54 -5.25 -5.76
C THR A 104 -5.23 -6.58 -6.05
N TYR A 105 -4.56 -7.71 -5.78
CA TYR A 105 -5.15 -9.04 -5.91
C TYR A 105 -6.39 -9.21 -5.03
N LYS A 106 -6.33 -8.75 -3.77
CA LYS A 106 -7.48 -8.75 -2.86
C LYS A 106 -8.66 -7.94 -3.40
N GLN A 107 -8.43 -6.82 -4.08
CA GLN A 107 -9.52 -6.09 -4.74
C GLN A 107 -10.09 -6.87 -5.93
N LEU A 108 -9.23 -7.48 -6.76
CA LEU A 108 -9.64 -8.30 -7.90
C LEU A 108 -10.49 -9.51 -7.47
N THR A 109 -10.22 -10.11 -6.31
CA THR A 109 -11.07 -11.19 -5.77
C THR A 109 -12.49 -10.74 -5.44
N LYS A 110 -12.72 -9.44 -5.20
CA LYS A 110 -14.05 -8.88 -4.93
C LYS A 110 -14.72 -8.39 -6.20
N ASP A 111 -13.98 -7.68 -7.05
CA ASP A 111 -14.44 -7.16 -8.34
C ASP A 111 -13.34 -7.38 -9.38
N GLY A 112 -13.57 -8.32 -10.30
CA GLY A 112 -12.62 -8.69 -11.35
C GLY A 112 -12.63 -7.77 -12.57
N ARG A 113 -13.36 -6.66 -12.54
CA ARG A 113 -13.42 -5.71 -13.66
C ARG A 113 -12.15 -4.85 -13.71
N CYS A 114 -11.54 -4.83 -14.88
CA CYS A 114 -10.33 -4.07 -15.17
C CYS A 114 -10.60 -2.99 -16.22
N LEU A 115 -9.82 -1.93 -16.17
CA LEU A 115 -9.84 -0.81 -17.10
C LEU A 115 -8.47 -0.65 -17.76
N PRO A 116 -8.41 -0.14 -19.01
CA PRO A 116 -7.13 0.16 -19.65
C PRO A 116 -6.42 1.29 -18.90
N GLY A 117 -5.17 1.04 -18.52
CA GLY A 117 -4.32 2.02 -17.81
C GLY A 117 -3.70 3.07 -18.73
N ALA A 118 -2.51 3.56 -18.35
CA ALA A 118 -1.67 4.49 -19.13
C ALA A 118 -2.37 5.80 -19.57
N GLY A 119 -3.32 6.30 -18.78
CA GLY A 119 -4.04 7.54 -19.06
C GLY A 119 -5.25 7.39 -20.01
N ALA A 120 -5.50 6.18 -20.55
CA ALA A 120 -6.60 5.92 -21.47
C ALA A 120 -7.97 6.14 -20.80
N THR A 121 -8.13 5.59 -19.60
CA THR A 121 -9.37 5.73 -18.83
C THR A 121 -9.66 7.19 -18.48
N GLU A 122 -8.64 7.96 -18.09
CA GLU A 122 -8.78 9.34 -17.67
C GLU A 122 -9.19 10.26 -18.83
N ILE A 123 -8.61 10.07 -20.03
CA ILE A 123 -8.99 10.82 -21.23
C ILE A 123 -10.40 10.46 -21.70
N GLU A 124 -10.76 9.18 -21.69
CA GLU A 124 -12.12 8.75 -22.05
C GLU A 124 -13.16 9.36 -21.08
N LEU A 125 -12.87 9.39 -19.78
CA LEU A 125 -13.72 10.05 -18.79
C LEU A 125 -13.80 11.56 -19.01
N ALA A 126 -12.69 12.22 -19.32
CA ALA A 126 -12.67 13.66 -19.61
C ALA A 126 -13.56 13.99 -20.82
N MET A 127 -13.46 13.21 -21.90
CA MET A 127 -14.28 13.38 -23.10
C MET A 127 -15.77 13.18 -22.81
N GLN A 128 -16.13 12.10 -22.10
CA GLN A 128 -17.53 11.83 -21.72
C GLN A 128 -18.11 12.90 -20.80
N LEU A 129 -17.31 13.40 -19.84
CA LEU A 129 -17.71 14.48 -18.95
C LEU A 129 -17.86 15.81 -19.69
N ALA A 130 -17.01 16.08 -20.69
CA ALA A 130 -17.14 17.26 -21.53
C ALA A 130 -18.45 17.24 -22.34
N THR A 131 -18.82 16.09 -22.93
CA THR A 131 -20.12 15.91 -23.59
C THR A 131 -21.28 15.99 -22.61
N TYR A 132 -21.15 15.41 -21.41
CA TYR A 132 -22.15 15.52 -20.35
C TYR A 132 -22.34 16.97 -19.88
N ALA A 133 -21.30 17.80 -19.89
CA ALA A 133 -21.43 19.21 -19.55
C ALA A 133 -22.29 19.98 -20.56
N GLU A 134 -22.34 19.56 -21.82
CA GLU A 134 -23.14 20.23 -22.86
C GLU A 134 -24.65 20.02 -22.68
N THR A 135 -25.07 19.01 -21.91
CA THR A 135 -26.50 18.80 -21.63
C THR A 135 -27.05 19.81 -20.62
N PHE A 136 -26.19 20.57 -19.92
CA PHE A 136 -26.58 21.58 -18.95
C PHE A 136 -26.39 22.98 -19.53
N SER A 137 -27.39 23.85 -19.35
CA SER A 137 -27.37 25.24 -19.82
C SER A 137 -27.00 26.26 -18.72
N GLY A 138 -26.71 25.80 -17.50
CA GLY A 138 -26.44 26.64 -16.33
C GLY A 138 -24.96 26.85 -16.02
N LEU A 139 -24.66 27.58 -14.95
CA LEU A 139 -23.28 27.81 -14.46
C LEU A 139 -22.53 26.52 -14.11
N GLU A 140 -23.27 25.46 -13.78
CA GLU A 140 -22.73 24.12 -13.48
C GLU A 140 -21.97 23.52 -14.66
N GLN A 141 -22.31 23.90 -15.90
CA GLN A 141 -21.60 23.46 -17.11
C GLN A 141 -20.10 23.75 -17.02
N TYR A 142 -19.73 24.94 -16.55
CA TYR A 142 -18.32 25.34 -16.44
C TYR A 142 -17.59 24.52 -15.39
N ALA A 143 -18.25 24.20 -14.26
CA ALA A 143 -17.67 23.38 -13.22
C ALA A 143 -17.41 21.94 -13.71
N ILE A 144 -18.36 21.36 -14.46
CA ILE A 144 -18.20 20.01 -15.05
C ILE A 144 -17.06 20.01 -16.08
N LYS A 145 -16.99 21.02 -16.96
CA LYS A 145 -15.89 21.14 -17.94
C LYS A 145 -14.53 21.26 -17.25
N LYS A 146 -14.43 22.02 -16.15
CA LYS A 146 -13.19 22.14 -15.37
C LYS A 146 -12.84 20.85 -14.63
N PHE A 147 -13.82 20.08 -14.19
CA PHE A 147 -13.57 18.76 -13.63
C PHE A 147 -13.04 17.77 -14.68
N ALA A 148 -13.55 17.83 -15.92
CA ALA A 148 -13.02 17.04 -17.04
C ALA A 148 -11.56 17.41 -17.36
N GLU A 149 -11.26 18.70 -17.47
CA GLU A 149 -9.88 19.21 -17.70
C GLU A 149 -8.92 18.77 -16.58
N ALA A 150 -9.39 18.66 -15.34
CA ALA A 150 -8.57 18.19 -14.22
C ALA A 150 -8.11 16.73 -14.38
N LEU A 151 -8.85 15.89 -15.11
CA LEU A 151 -8.46 14.49 -15.37
C LEU A 151 -7.31 14.39 -16.38
N GLU A 152 -7.06 15.43 -17.19
CA GLU A 152 -5.93 15.46 -18.13
C GLU A 152 -4.56 15.54 -17.42
N VAL A 153 -4.54 15.86 -16.12
CA VAL A 153 -3.31 15.93 -15.34
C VAL A 153 -2.59 14.59 -15.28
N PHE A 154 -3.32 13.47 -15.29
CA PHE A 154 -2.72 12.13 -15.19
C PHE A 154 -1.81 11.81 -16.39
N PRO A 155 -2.29 11.83 -17.65
CA PRO A 155 -1.42 11.63 -18.81
C PRO A 155 -0.37 12.75 -18.96
N LYS A 156 -0.68 13.98 -18.51
CA LYS A 156 0.30 15.07 -18.51
C LYS A 156 1.50 14.77 -17.63
N VAL A 157 1.26 14.34 -16.39
CA VAL A 157 2.32 14.00 -15.44
C VAL A 157 3.13 12.79 -15.93
N LEU A 158 2.48 11.80 -16.55
CA LEU A 158 3.17 10.66 -17.17
C LEU A 158 4.11 11.13 -18.29
N ALA A 159 3.65 12.03 -19.17
CA ALA A 159 4.46 12.59 -20.24
C ALA A 159 5.64 13.42 -19.70
N GLU A 160 5.39 14.29 -18.70
CA GLU A 160 6.42 15.13 -18.08
C GLU A 160 7.51 14.29 -17.40
N THR A 161 7.12 13.23 -16.69
CA THR A 161 8.07 12.30 -16.05
C THR A 161 8.91 11.53 -17.08
N SER A 162 8.37 11.35 -18.29
CA SER A 162 9.03 10.67 -19.41
C SER A 162 9.85 11.62 -20.30
N GLY A 163 9.87 12.93 -19.99
CA GLY A 163 10.58 13.94 -20.80
C GLY A 163 9.88 14.34 -22.10
N VAL A 164 8.62 13.94 -22.30
CA VAL A 164 7.81 14.25 -23.48
C VAL A 164 6.91 15.46 -23.20
N LYS A 165 6.59 16.26 -24.24
CA LYS A 165 5.68 17.40 -24.10
C LYS A 165 4.25 16.92 -23.84
N GLY A 166 3.73 17.15 -22.64
CA GLY A 166 2.39 16.71 -22.24
C GLY A 166 1.25 17.20 -23.15
N ASN A 167 1.32 18.43 -23.66
CA ASN A 167 0.28 18.97 -24.54
C ASN A 167 0.16 18.19 -25.87
N GLU A 168 1.26 17.70 -26.40
CA GLU A 168 1.29 16.92 -27.64
C GLU A 168 0.65 15.55 -27.43
N VAL A 169 1.03 14.88 -26.32
CA VAL A 169 0.46 13.58 -25.91
C VAL A 169 -1.05 13.68 -25.68
N ILE A 170 -1.52 14.71 -24.97
CA ILE A 170 -2.95 14.91 -24.71
C ILE A 170 -3.71 15.11 -26.02
N SER A 171 -3.18 15.94 -26.93
CA SER A 171 -3.83 16.21 -28.22
C SER A 171 -3.96 14.94 -29.08
N GLN A 172 -2.92 14.11 -29.10
CA GLN A 172 -2.95 12.82 -29.80
C GLN A 172 -3.90 11.82 -29.14
N LEU A 173 -3.91 11.74 -27.80
CA LEU A 173 -4.82 10.87 -27.06
C LEU A 173 -6.27 11.23 -27.37
N TYR A 174 -6.63 12.51 -27.33
CA TYR A 174 -7.97 12.96 -27.71
C TYR A 174 -8.33 12.59 -29.15
N ALA A 175 -7.41 12.74 -30.10
CA ALA A 175 -7.66 12.34 -31.48
C ALA A 175 -7.94 10.83 -31.59
N SER A 176 -7.14 9.99 -30.94
CA SER A 176 -7.33 8.52 -30.96
C SER A 176 -8.63 8.08 -30.29
N HIS A 177 -8.99 8.71 -29.17
CA HIS A 177 -10.24 8.42 -28.45
C HIS A 177 -11.47 8.88 -29.22
N ASN A 178 -11.38 10.02 -29.93
CA ASN A 178 -12.45 10.50 -30.80
C ASN A 178 -12.68 9.57 -32.02
N ASP A 179 -11.61 8.89 -32.49
CA ASP A 179 -11.70 7.82 -33.49
C ASP A 179 -12.30 6.51 -32.94
N GLY A 180 -12.69 6.48 -31.66
CA GLY A 180 -13.34 5.35 -31.00
C GLY A 180 -12.38 4.34 -30.35
N LYS A 181 -11.06 4.62 -30.34
CA LYS A 181 -10.06 3.73 -29.74
C LYS A 181 -9.89 3.99 -28.25
N LYS A 182 -10.83 3.47 -27.45
CA LYS A 182 -10.87 3.66 -25.99
C LYS A 182 -9.70 3.06 -25.20
N ASN A 183 -8.96 2.14 -25.83
CA ASN A 183 -7.83 1.45 -25.21
C ASN A 183 -6.48 2.10 -25.53
N SER A 184 -6.46 3.20 -26.29
CA SER A 184 -5.22 3.90 -26.61
C SER A 184 -4.69 4.65 -25.39
N GLY A 185 -3.44 4.41 -25.01
CA GLY A 185 -2.78 5.08 -23.90
C GLY A 185 -1.40 5.56 -24.29
N PHE A 186 -0.78 6.30 -23.37
CA PHE A 186 0.55 6.85 -23.57
C PHE A 186 1.63 5.78 -23.39
N ASP A 187 2.52 5.64 -24.37
CA ASP A 187 3.66 4.74 -24.29
C ASP A 187 4.91 5.49 -23.81
N ILE A 188 5.42 5.08 -22.65
CA ILE A 188 6.63 5.66 -22.04
C ILE A 188 7.90 5.09 -22.68
N GLU A 189 7.88 3.84 -23.16
CA GLU A 189 9.08 3.13 -23.63
C GLU A 189 9.59 3.66 -24.97
N ALA A 190 8.69 4.19 -25.79
CA ALA A 190 9.02 4.69 -27.11
C ALA A 190 9.85 5.99 -27.09
N GLY A 191 9.93 6.69 -25.95
CA GLY A 191 10.68 7.95 -25.81
C GLY A 191 10.09 9.13 -26.59
N ASN A 192 8.94 8.93 -27.23
CA ASN A 192 8.27 9.88 -28.12
C ASN A 192 6.81 10.06 -27.66
N ALA A 193 6.11 11.07 -28.19
CA ALA A 193 4.66 11.13 -28.08
C ALA A 193 4.03 10.09 -29.03
N SER A 194 4.11 8.81 -28.66
CA SER A 194 3.45 7.72 -29.39
C SER A 194 2.42 7.04 -28.50
N LEU A 195 1.32 6.62 -29.13
CA LEU A 195 0.23 5.91 -28.47
C LEU A 195 0.32 4.42 -28.78
N LYS A 196 -0.06 3.61 -27.80
CA LYS A 196 -0.13 2.15 -27.93
C LYS A 196 -1.47 1.65 -27.43
N ASP A 197 -1.93 0.52 -27.98
CA ASP A 197 -3.07 -0.18 -27.40
C ASP A 197 -2.63 -0.81 -26.07
N VAL A 198 -3.19 -0.27 -25.00
CA VAL A 198 -2.86 -0.65 -23.63
C VAL A 198 -3.41 -2.06 -23.32
N ALA A 199 -4.48 -2.46 -23.99
CA ALA A 199 -5.06 -3.79 -23.83
C ALA A 199 -4.12 -4.87 -24.38
N GLU A 200 -3.45 -4.60 -25.51
CA GLU A 200 -2.43 -5.46 -26.10
C GLU A 200 -1.13 -5.47 -25.28
N ALA A 201 -0.78 -4.33 -24.66
CA ALA A 201 0.37 -4.22 -23.76
C ALA A 201 0.15 -4.92 -22.41
N GLY A 202 -1.09 -5.32 -22.08
CA GLY A 202 -1.41 -6.01 -20.83
C GLY A 202 -1.44 -5.11 -19.60
N ILE A 203 -1.54 -3.79 -19.76
CA ILE A 203 -1.50 -2.82 -18.66
C ILE A 203 -2.93 -2.49 -18.22
N TYR A 204 -3.36 -3.06 -17.10
CA TYR A 204 -4.72 -2.89 -16.61
C TYR A 204 -4.75 -2.40 -15.17
N ASP A 205 -5.67 -1.48 -14.91
CA ASP A 205 -5.96 -1.00 -13.56
C ASP A 205 -7.30 -1.58 -13.07
N PRO A 206 -7.43 -2.00 -11.80
CA PRO A 206 -8.71 -2.44 -11.25
C PRO A 206 -9.72 -1.29 -11.18
N LEU A 207 -10.95 -1.53 -11.65
CA LEU A 207 -12.04 -0.54 -11.64
C LEU A 207 -12.31 0.00 -10.23
N ALA A 208 -12.35 -0.88 -9.23
CA ALA A 208 -12.66 -0.52 -7.85
C ALA A 208 -11.66 0.48 -7.27
N VAL A 209 -10.39 0.41 -7.66
CA VAL A 209 -9.34 1.33 -7.20
C VAL A 209 -9.57 2.71 -7.79
N LYS A 210 -9.77 2.81 -9.12
CA LYS A 210 -10.03 4.09 -9.81
C LYS A 210 -11.30 4.77 -9.32
N GLN A 211 -12.38 4.01 -9.14
CA GLN A 211 -13.65 4.54 -8.61
C GLN A 211 -13.49 5.14 -7.22
N ASN A 212 -12.83 4.41 -6.31
CA ASN A 212 -12.59 4.91 -4.96
C ASN A 212 -11.64 6.11 -4.96
N ALA A 213 -10.60 6.09 -5.80
CA ALA A 213 -9.65 7.20 -5.94
C ALA A 213 -10.37 8.50 -6.33
N ILE A 214 -11.18 8.48 -7.39
CA ILE A 214 -11.94 9.66 -7.85
C ILE A 214 -12.90 10.12 -6.75
N LYS A 215 -13.66 9.19 -6.15
CA LYS A 215 -14.63 9.52 -5.09
C LYS A 215 -13.96 10.17 -3.87
N MET A 216 -12.83 9.63 -3.41
CA MET A 216 -12.10 10.16 -2.26
C MET A 216 -11.44 11.50 -2.58
N ALA A 217 -10.83 11.63 -3.76
CA ALA A 217 -10.23 12.89 -4.21
C ALA A 217 -11.27 14.01 -4.32
N SER A 218 -12.42 13.74 -4.93
CA SER A 218 -13.53 14.70 -5.02
C SER A 218 -14.04 15.11 -3.64
N ASN A 219 -14.24 14.16 -2.72
CA ASN A 219 -14.68 14.47 -1.36
C ASN A 219 -13.66 15.32 -0.60
N ALA A 220 -12.36 15.03 -0.75
CA ALA A 220 -11.29 15.82 -0.14
C ALA A 220 -11.27 17.25 -0.70
N ALA A 221 -11.33 17.40 -2.03
CA ALA A 221 -11.39 18.71 -2.68
C ALA A 221 -12.60 19.53 -2.23
N VAL A 222 -13.79 18.93 -2.19
CA VAL A 222 -15.01 19.60 -1.69
C VAL A 222 -14.87 20.00 -0.23
N THR A 223 -14.27 19.16 0.62
CA THR A 223 -14.05 19.48 2.03
C THR A 223 -13.15 20.70 2.19
N ILE A 224 -12.06 20.78 1.40
CA ILE A 224 -11.14 21.92 1.43
C ILE A 224 -11.82 23.18 0.90
N LEU A 225 -12.51 23.11 -0.25
CA LEU A 225 -13.18 24.25 -0.86
C LEU A 225 -14.35 24.81 -0.03
N ARG A 226 -14.91 24.02 0.88
CA ARG A 226 -15.96 24.47 1.82
C ARG A 226 -15.43 25.32 2.97
N VAL A 227 -14.12 25.29 3.25
CA VAL A 227 -13.53 26.07 4.33
C VAL A 227 -13.20 27.48 3.80
N ASP A 228 -13.94 28.48 4.27
CA ASP A 228 -13.74 29.88 3.86
C ASP A 228 -12.54 30.55 4.58
N GLN A 229 -12.37 30.29 5.88
CA GLN A 229 -11.24 30.80 6.65
C GLN A 229 -10.73 29.79 7.68
N ILE A 230 -9.40 29.80 7.86
CA ILE A 230 -8.71 29.03 8.88
C ILE A 230 -8.13 30.01 9.90
N ILE A 231 -8.59 29.95 11.14
CA ILE A 231 -8.02 30.69 12.26
C ILE A 231 -7.17 29.73 13.09
N MET A 232 -5.85 29.92 13.06
CA MET A 232 -4.91 29.09 13.79
C MET A 232 -4.73 29.60 15.21
N ALA A 233 -5.12 28.81 16.21
CA ALA A 233 -4.74 29.07 17.59
C ALA A 233 -3.25 28.76 17.79
N LYS A 234 -2.55 29.55 18.61
CA LYS A 234 -1.21 29.17 19.07
C LYS A 234 -1.31 27.79 19.71
N PRO A 235 -0.44 26.82 19.36
CA PRO A 235 -0.40 25.55 20.05
C PRO A 235 -0.31 25.83 21.54
N ALA A 236 -1.22 25.26 22.32
CA ALA A 236 -1.32 25.51 23.74
C ALA A 236 0.06 25.26 24.35
N GLY A 237 0.74 26.34 24.73
CA GLY A 237 2.00 26.28 25.43
C GLY A 237 1.70 25.61 26.77
N GLY A 238 1.84 24.29 26.81
CA GLY A 238 1.80 23.54 28.06
C GLY A 238 2.79 24.17 29.05
N PRO A 239 2.56 24.03 30.36
CA PRO A 239 3.40 24.65 31.37
C PRO A 239 4.88 24.39 31.07
N LYS A 240 5.69 25.45 30.99
CA LYS A 240 7.16 25.32 30.87
C LYS A 240 7.62 24.30 31.91
N PRO A 241 8.40 23.26 31.54
CA PRO A 241 9.00 22.38 32.54
C PRO A 241 9.76 23.26 33.53
N ARG A 242 9.50 23.06 34.84
CA ARG A 242 10.13 23.82 35.91
C ARG A 242 11.65 23.76 35.67
N ALA A 243 12.27 24.92 35.47
CA ALA A 243 13.72 25.04 35.50
C ALA A 243 14.18 24.43 36.83
N GLY A 244 15.05 23.43 36.75
CA GLY A 244 15.60 22.74 37.92
C GLY A 244 16.08 23.78 38.92
N GLY A 245 15.55 23.68 40.14
CA GLY A 245 15.95 24.55 41.23
C GLY A 245 17.47 24.52 41.41
N ASN A 246 18.01 25.70 41.71
CA ASN A 246 19.32 25.94 42.30
C ASN A 246 19.79 24.69 43.08
N ARG A 247 20.82 24.00 42.57
CA ARG A 247 21.66 23.19 43.45
C ARG A 247 22.50 24.22 44.19
N ASP A 248 22.14 24.46 45.44
CA ASP A 248 22.97 25.22 46.35
C ASP A 248 24.30 24.48 46.49
N ASP A 249 25.39 25.15 46.10
CA ASP A 249 26.76 24.71 46.36
C ASP A 249 27.06 25.03 47.83
N ASP A 250 27.14 23.99 48.67
CA ASP A 250 27.82 23.97 49.98
C ASP A 250 28.81 22.80 50.01
#